data_AF-A0A505HFS3-F1
#
_entry.id   AF-A0A505HFS3-F1
#
_cell.length_a   1.000
_cell.length_b   1.000
_cell.length_c   1.000
_cell.angle_alpha   90.00
_cell.angle_beta   90.00
_cell.angle_gamma   90.00
#
_symmetry.space_group_name_H-M   'P 1'
#
loop_
_entity.id
_entity.type
_entity.pdbx_description
1 polymer ?
#
loop_
_entity_poly.entity_id
_entity_poly.type
_entity_poly.pdbx_seq_one_letter_code
_entity_poly.pdbx_strand_id
1 'polypeptide(L)'
;MSRVWTAVDIEDIARSDGPREVLLGPGDLISPHAQDIAQGLGIDVRRGSAAPAPAAPAGAGPGGGEPQGGCDDADGCSCGCEAAEEAERTIRTIAAAVVSANPDADASTVATETLRALGAYGGPGGGSPEQAQPLPGQLLPKKAKGARPQFFAEPGMEALVSTMVTLTSEVWVLRERVMTLEQLLADRRVVEGGAVDGFTLSAEDAETRDAEAAAFVARVLRVFYEWREEIVREETPESYREVIRRAFAQVGEDK
;
A
#
# COMPACT_ATOMS: atom_id res chain seq x y z
N MET A 1 -27.93 27.49 -0.05
CA MET A 1 -27.40 26.14 -0.35
C MET A 1 -25.89 26.29 -0.43
N SER A 2 -25.14 25.56 0.39
CA SER A 2 -23.67 25.53 0.34
C SER A 2 -23.25 24.74 -0.89
N ARG A 3 -22.36 25.30 -1.72
CA ARG A 3 -21.75 24.61 -2.85
C ARG A 3 -20.32 24.20 -2.49
N VAL A 4 -19.93 23.01 -2.92
CA VAL A 4 -18.54 22.55 -2.88
C VAL A 4 -17.92 22.78 -4.25
N TRP A 5 -16.82 23.52 -4.28
CA TRP A 5 -16.04 23.85 -5.47
C TRP A 5 -14.86 22.88 -5.58
N THR A 6 -14.81 22.16 -6.71
CA THR A 6 -13.82 21.12 -7.00
C THR A 6 -12.85 21.56 -8.09
N ALA A 7 -11.80 20.77 -8.32
CA ALA A 7 -10.83 21.03 -9.39
C ALA A 7 -11.50 21.15 -10.77
N VAL A 8 -12.51 20.31 -11.03
CA VAL A 8 -13.26 20.32 -12.29
C VAL A 8 -14.01 21.64 -12.48
N ASP A 9 -14.61 22.18 -11.41
CA ASP A 9 -15.31 23.48 -11.49
C ASP A 9 -14.34 24.62 -11.85
N ILE A 10 -13.09 24.57 -11.35
CA ILE A 10 -12.07 25.59 -11.63
C ILE A 10 -11.51 25.46 -13.06
N GLU A 11 -11.29 24.23 -13.52
CA GLU A 11 -10.84 23.95 -14.90
C GLU A 11 -11.90 24.35 -15.93
N ASP A 12 -13.18 24.13 -15.64
CA ASP A 12 -14.27 24.55 -16.52
C ASP A 12 -14.40 26.09 -16.59
N ILE A 13 -14.13 26.80 -15.48
CA ILE A 13 -14.01 28.26 -15.50
C ILE A 13 -12.84 28.71 -16.36
N ALA A 14 -11.68 28.06 -16.24
CA ALA A 14 -10.50 28.37 -17.04
C ALA A 14 -10.71 28.15 -18.55
N ARG A 15 -11.57 27.20 -18.92
CA ARG A 15 -11.94 26.88 -20.31
C ARG A 15 -13.01 27.82 -20.87
N SER A 16 -13.76 28.51 -20.02
CA SER A 16 -14.79 29.46 -20.44
C SER A 16 -14.19 30.83 -20.80
N ASP A 17 -14.78 31.54 -21.76
CA ASP A 17 -14.45 32.95 -22.09
C ASP A 17 -14.94 33.96 -21.01
N GLY A 18 -15.22 33.47 -19.80
CA GLY A 18 -15.76 34.24 -18.69
C GLY A 18 -14.69 34.95 -17.84
N PRO A 19 -15.14 35.72 -16.83
CA PRO A 19 -14.23 36.34 -15.87
C PRO A 19 -13.47 35.28 -15.06
N ARG A 20 -12.16 35.49 -14.89
CA ARG A 20 -11.27 34.63 -14.07
C ARG A 20 -11.40 34.92 -12.57
N GLU A 21 -12.62 34.90 -12.06
CA GLU A 21 -12.92 35.20 -10.66
C GLU A 21 -13.96 34.23 -10.10
N VAL A 22 -13.74 33.77 -8.87
CA VAL A 22 -14.66 32.90 -8.11
C VAL A 22 -15.05 33.61 -6.82
N LEU A 23 -16.34 33.92 -6.67
CA LEU A 23 -16.90 34.49 -5.45
C LEU A 23 -17.55 33.38 -4.61
N LEU A 24 -16.91 33.02 -3.49
CA LEU A 24 -17.41 32.02 -2.56
C LEU A 24 -18.45 32.66 -1.63
N GLY A 25 -19.63 32.03 -1.57
CA GLY A 25 -20.67 32.38 -0.61
C GLY A 25 -20.26 32.07 0.85
N PRO A 26 -21.04 32.54 1.84
CA PRO A 26 -20.71 32.41 3.27
C PRO A 26 -20.59 30.97 3.78
N GLY A 27 -21.13 30.00 3.05
CA GLY A 27 -21.05 28.57 3.35
C GLY A 27 -20.40 27.75 2.25
N ASP A 28 -19.82 28.37 1.23
CA ASP A 28 -19.19 27.64 0.13
C ASP A 28 -17.81 27.12 0.53
N LEU A 29 -17.59 25.84 0.26
CA LEU A 29 -16.33 25.16 0.49
C LEU A 29 -15.62 25.03 -0.85
N ILE A 30 -14.30 25.23 -0.83
CA ILE A 30 -13.43 24.95 -1.96
C ILE A 30 -12.39 23.95 -1.47
N SER A 31 -12.13 22.90 -2.24
CA SER A 31 -11.12 21.92 -1.85
C SER A 31 -9.69 22.52 -1.92
N PRO A 32 -8.74 22.06 -1.09
CA PRO A 32 -7.36 22.55 -1.13
C PRO A 32 -6.73 22.40 -2.52
N HIS A 33 -6.99 21.27 -3.18
CA HIS A 33 -6.52 21.03 -4.54
C HIS A 33 -7.11 22.01 -5.57
N ALA A 34 -8.39 22.39 -5.42
CA ALA A 34 -9.02 23.39 -6.28
C ALA A 34 -8.45 24.80 -6.06
N GLN A 35 -8.04 25.12 -4.82
CA GLN A 35 -7.33 26.38 -4.53
C GLN A 35 -5.95 26.44 -5.21
N ASP A 36 -5.19 25.36 -5.16
CA ASP A 36 -3.86 25.28 -5.79
C ASP A 36 -3.97 25.46 -7.32
N ILE A 37 -4.97 24.83 -7.94
CA ILE A 37 -5.24 24.97 -9.38
C ILE A 37 -5.67 26.40 -9.72
N ALA A 38 -6.53 27.02 -8.91
CA ALA A 38 -6.96 28.40 -9.15
C ALA A 38 -5.78 29.37 -9.11
N GLN A 39 -4.84 29.20 -8.17
CA GLN A 39 -3.61 30.00 -8.10
C GLN A 39 -2.72 29.79 -9.34
N GLY A 40 -2.52 28.53 -9.75
CA GLY A 40 -1.72 28.20 -10.93
C GLY A 40 -2.28 28.76 -12.24
N LEU A 41 -3.60 28.92 -12.33
CA LEU A 41 -4.31 29.43 -13.51
C LEU A 41 -4.59 30.95 -13.45
N GLY A 42 -4.20 31.62 -12.36
CA GLY A 42 -4.42 33.06 -12.17
C GLY A 42 -5.90 33.42 -12.01
N ILE A 43 -6.69 32.57 -11.36
CA ILE A 43 -8.10 32.79 -11.05
C ILE A 43 -8.21 33.35 -9.63
N ASP A 44 -8.84 34.52 -9.47
CA ASP A 44 -8.99 35.18 -8.17
C ASP A 44 -10.16 34.59 -7.38
N VAL A 45 -9.88 33.94 -6.25
CA VAL A 45 -10.90 33.32 -5.39
C VAL A 45 -11.13 34.22 -4.17
N ARG A 46 -12.29 34.89 -4.11
CA ARG A 46 -12.65 35.79 -3.02
C ARG A 46 -13.82 35.24 -2.21
N ARG A 47 -13.68 35.24 -0.87
CA ARG A 47 -14.75 34.88 0.07
C ARG A 47 -15.34 36.14 0.69
N GLY A 48 -16.67 36.23 0.77
CA GLY A 48 -17.34 37.32 1.48
C GLY A 48 -16.95 37.33 2.97
N SER A 49 -16.52 38.47 3.50
CA SER A 49 -15.88 38.57 4.82
C SER A 49 -16.82 38.30 6.00
N ALA A 50 -16.40 37.44 6.93
CA ALA A 50 -16.79 37.44 8.33
C ALA A 50 -15.53 37.41 9.22
N ALA A 51 -15.54 38.17 10.31
CA ALA A 51 -14.38 38.54 11.14
C ALA A 51 -13.79 37.38 11.99
N PRO A 52 -12.49 37.42 12.36
CA PRO A 52 -11.82 36.30 13.03
C PRO A 52 -11.54 36.54 14.54
N ALA A 53 -11.44 35.45 15.31
CA ALA A 53 -10.74 35.34 16.59
C ALA A 53 -10.53 33.83 16.93
N PRO A 54 -9.69 33.45 17.93
CA PRO A 54 -8.23 33.49 17.93
C PRO A 54 -7.59 32.10 18.24
N ALA A 55 -6.27 32.02 18.08
CA ALA A 55 -5.43 30.83 18.19
C ALA A 55 -5.10 30.36 19.62
N ALA A 56 -4.71 29.09 19.76
CA ALA A 56 -4.11 28.48 20.95
C ALA A 56 -2.98 27.48 20.58
N PRO A 57 -2.09 27.10 21.52
CA PRO A 57 -0.65 26.89 21.28
C PRO A 57 -0.15 25.41 21.28
N ALA A 58 1.15 25.27 21.01
CA ALA A 58 1.93 24.05 20.78
C ALA A 58 2.43 23.28 22.04
N GLY A 59 2.70 21.98 21.86
CA GLY A 59 3.55 21.11 22.71
C GLY A 59 3.68 19.70 22.07
N ALA A 60 4.86 19.27 21.61
CA ALA A 60 5.93 18.52 22.31
C ALA A 60 5.80 16.97 22.18
N GLY A 61 6.81 16.32 21.55
CA GLY A 61 6.96 14.86 21.36
C GLY A 61 7.36 14.08 22.62
N PRO A 62 7.50 12.74 22.60
CA PRO A 62 8.67 11.99 22.05
C PRO A 62 8.22 10.65 21.37
N GLY A 63 8.99 9.65 20.93
CA GLY A 63 10.39 9.22 20.98
C GLY A 63 10.53 7.88 20.22
N GLY A 64 11.74 7.52 19.81
CA GLY A 64 12.03 6.42 18.87
C GLY A 64 12.15 5.01 19.45
N GLY A 65 12.30 4.03 18.54
CA GLY A 65 12.65 2.64 18.82
C GLY A 65 13.05 1.91 17.53
N GLU A 66 14.35 1.65 17.37
CA GLU A 66 14.92 0.76 16.35
C GLU A 66 14.88 -0.71 16.83
N PRO A 67 14.74 -1.70 15.93
CA PRO A 67 14.86 -3.11 16.27
C PRO A 67 16.33 -3.57 16.23
N GLN A 68 16.79 -4.12 17.35
CA GLN A 68 18.07 -4.81 17.50
C GLN A 68 18.05 -6.18 16.81
N GLY A 69 19.07 -6.44 16.00
CA GLY A 69 19.47 -7.77 15.54
C GLY A 69 20.98 -7.77 15.32
N GLY A 70 21.74 -8.05 16.37
CA GLY A 70 23.20 -8.11 16.34
C GLY A 70 23.73 -9.51 16.06
N CYS A 71 24.85 -9.57 15.33
CA CYS A 71 25.71 -10.74 15.18
C CYS A 71 26.99 -10.42 15.97
N ASP A 72 27.35 -11.27 16.94
CA ASP A 72 28.61 -11.11 17.70
C ASP A 72 29.76 -11.84 17.01
N ASP A 73 30.80 -11.09 16.66
CA ASP A 73 32.08 -11.58 16.12
C ASP A 73 33.02 -12.03 17.26
N ALA A 74 32.91 -13.28 17.69
CA ALA A 74 33.98 -13.99 18.41
C ALA A 74 33.67 -15.48 18.51
N ASP A 75 34.15 -16.25 17.52
CA ASP A 75 34.60 -17.65 17.58
C ASP A 75 34.28 -18.36 16.26
N GLY A 76 35.34 -18.67 15.50
CA GLY A 76 35.40 -19.70 14.46
C GLY A 76 34.17 -19.85 13.56
N CYS A 77 34.14 -19.12 12.44
CA CYS A 77 33.17 -19.32 11.36
C CYS A 77 33.34 -20.74 10.76
N SER A 78 32.60 -21.72 11.28
CA SER A 78 32.62 -23.11 10.80
C SER A 78 31.26 -23.62 10.34
N CYS A 79 30.19 -22.80 10.35
CA CYS A 79 28.91 -23.20 9.77
C CYS A 79 28.58 -22.32 8.55
N GLY A 80 28.60 -22.93 7.36
CA GLY A 80 28.10 -22.32 6.11
C GLY A 80 29.08 -22.33 4.93
N CYS A 81 30.39 -22.34 5.16
CA CYS A 81 31.37 -22.26 4.07
C CYS A 81 31.42 -23.53 3.21
N GLU A 82 31.35 -24.72 3.83
CA GLU A 82 31.35 -25.99 3.07
C GLU A 82 30.12 -26.14 2.17
N ALA A 83 28.94 -25.74 2.66
CA ALA A 83 27.70 -25.74 1.90
C ALA A 83 27.71 -24.70 0.76
N ALA A 84 28.31 -23.52 1.01
CA ALA A 84 28.47 -22.49 -0.02
C ALA A 84 29.49 -22.92 -1.11
N GLU A 85 30.61 -23.53 -0.71
CA GLU A 85 31.62 -24.06 -1.64
C GLU A 85 31.08 -25.25 -2.46
N GLU A 86 30.25 -26.11 -1.85
CA GLU A 86 29.58 -27.20 -2.54
C GLU A 86 28.50 -26.70 -3.52
N ALA A 87 27.75 -25.66 -3.14
CA ALA A 87 26.82 -24.99 -4.03
C ALA A 87 27.53 -24.34 -5.22
N GLU A 88 28.64 -23.64 -4.99
CA GLU A 88 29.42 -23.01 -6.06
C GLU A 88 29.99 -24.06 -7.04
N ARG A 89 30.52 -25.17 -6.51
CA ARG A 89 31.03 -26.28 -7.32
C ARG A 89 29.92 -26.92 -8.17
N THR A 90 28.72 -27.04 -7.61
CA THR A 90 27.54 -27.56 -8.30
C THR A 90 27.08 -26.61 -9.40
N ILE A 91 26.97 -25.32 -9.11
CA ILE A 91 26.63 -24.27 -10.09
C ILE A 91 27.62 -24.28 -11.24
N ARG A 92 28.92 -24.31 -10.96
CA ARG A 92 29.98 -24.30 -11.98
C ARG A 92 29.93 -25.54 -12.87
N THR A 93 29.64 -26.71 -12.29
CA THR A 93 29.52 -27.98 -13.02
C THR A 93 28.32 -27.95 -13.97
N ILE A 94 27.17 -27.47 -13.49
CA ILE A 94 25.95 -27.38 -14.30
C ILE A 94 26.09 -26.31 -15.38
N ALA A 95 26.69 -25.16 -15.06
CA ALA A 95 26.97 -24.11 -16.05
C ALA A 95 27.88 -24.62 -17.17
N ALA A 96 28.94 -25.37 -16.83
CA ALA A 96 29.82 -25.97 -17.83
C ALA A 96 29.08 -26.98 -18.73
N ALA A 97 28.18 -27.78 -18.15
CA ALA A 97 27.34 -28.70 -18.92
C ALA A 97 26.40 -27.96 -19.89
N VAL A 98 25.76 -26.88 -19.43
CA VAL A 98 24.88 -26.03 -20.25
C VAL A 98 25.63 -25.38 -21.40
N VAL A 99 26.82 -24.81 -21.15
CA VAL A 99 27.68 -24.21 -22.18
C VAL A 99 28.13 -25.26 -23.20
N SER A 100 28.48 -26.47 -22.75
CA SER A 100 28.89 -27.54 -23.67
C SER A 100 27.76 -28.04 -24.56
N ALA A 101 26.52 -28.02 -24.05
CA ALA A 101 25.33 -28.40 -24.80
C ALA A 101 24.85 -27.29 -25.76
N ASN A 102 25.25 -26.04 -25.52
CA ASN A 102 24.82 -24.87 -26.28
C ASN A 102 25.98 -23.86 -26.44
N PRO A 103 26.96 -24.14 -27.32
CA PRO A 103 28.21 -23.37 -27.39
C PRO A 103 28.03 -21.92 -27.89
N ASP A 104 26.92 -21.64 -28.58
CA ASP A 104 26.59 -20.32 -29.12
C ASP A 104 25.67 -19.49 -28.19
N ALA A 105 25.30 -20.02 -27.02
CA ALA A 105 24.40 -19.33 -26.09
C ALA A 105 25.10 -18.14 -25.42
N ASP A 106 24.39 -17.01 -25.35
CA ASP A 106 24.87 -15.85 -24.60
C ASP A 106 24.89 -16.10 -23.08
N ALA A 107 25.62 -15.26 -22.34
CA ALA A 107 25.79 -15.41 -20.89
C ALA A 107 24.45 -15.40 -20.12
N SER A 108 23.44 -14.70 -20.63
CA SER A 108 22.11 -14.61 -20.01
C SER A 108 21.32 -15.90 -20.17
N THR A 109 21.46 -16.55 -21.33
CA THR A 109 20.84 -17.83 -21.66
C THR A 109 21.49 -18.95 -20.85
N VAL A 110 22.82 -18.96 -20.77
CA VAL A 110 23.57 -19.90 -19.93
C VAL A 110 23.18 -19.76 -18.46
N ALA A 111 23.10 -18.53 -17.94
CA ALA A 111 22.66 -18.28 -16.57
C ALA A 111 21.23 -18.82 -16.33
N THR A 112 20.30 -18.52 -17.24
CA THR A 112 18.89 -18.93 -17.12
C THR A 112 18.73 -20.46 -17.16
N GLU A 113 19.41 -21.16 -18.07
CA GLU A 113 19.38 -22.62 -18.17
C GLU A 113 20.07 -23.30 -16.98
N THR A 114 21.19 -22.73 -16.50
CA THR A 114 21.88 -23.22 -15.29
C THR A 114 20.97 -23.12 -14.07
N LEU A 115 20.31 -21.98 -13.91
CA LEU A 115 19.38 -21.72 -12.82
C LEU A 115 18.11 -22.59 -12.92
N ARG A 116 17.65 -22.89 -14.15
CA ARG A 116 16.57 -23.86 -14.39
C ARG A 116 16.99 -25.28 -14.01
N ALA A 117 18.19 -25.71 -14.39
CA ALA A 117 18.73 -27.03 -14.07
C ALA A 117 18.98 -27.22 -12.57
N LEU A 118 19.27 -26.13 -11.85
CA LEU A 118 19.34 -26.08 -10.38
C LEU A 118 17.96 -26.06 -9.70
N GLY A 119 16.86 -25.95 -10.45
CA GLY A 119 15.52 -25.79 -9.90
C GLY A 119 15.25 -24.43 -9.24
N ALA A 120 16.17 -23.47 -9.39
CA ALA A 120 16.07 -22.14 -8.78
C ALA A 120 15.07 -21.22 -9.51
N TYR A 121 14.79 -21.50 -10.79
CA TYR A 121 13.77 -20.80 -11.57
C TYR A 121 12.65 -21.76 -11.95
N GLY A 122 11.74 -22.00 -11.01
CA GLY A 122 10.37 -22.37 -11.35
C GLY A 122 9.69 -21.18 -12.00
N GLY A 123 9.38 -21.28 -13.30
CA GLY A 123 8.38 -20.42 -13.95
C GLY A 123 7.01 -20.54 -13.28
N PRO A 124 6.06 -19.67 -13.64
CA PRO A 124 5.15 -19.01 -12.71
C PRO A 124 4.28 -19.99 -11.91
N GLY A 125 4.39 -19.92 -10.59
CA GLY A 125 3.38 -20.45 -9.66
C GLY A 125 3.68 -21.79 -8.97
N GLY A 126 4.87 -22.35 -9.11
CA GLY A 126 5.27 -23.54 -8.36
C GLY A 126 6.06 -23.21 -7.10
N GLY A 127 5.44 -22.58 -6.10
CA GLY A 127 6.03 -22.59 -4.75
C GLY A 127 6.27 -24.04 -4.31
N SER A 128 7.32 -24.28 -3.52
CA SER A 128 7.52 -25.61 -2.92
C SER A 128 6.23 -26.01 -2.18
N PRO A 129 5.77 -27.29 -2.22
CA PRO A 129 4.55 -27.71 -1.52
C PRO A 129 4.57 -27.37 -0.02
N GLU A 130 5.75 -27.15 0.55
CA GLU A 130 5.95 -26.65 1.90
C GLU A 130 5.58 -25.17 2.07
N GLN A 131 5.88 -24.31 1.08
CA GLN A 131 5.51 -22.89 1.07
C GLN A 131 4.01 -22.66 0.84
N ALA A 132 3.30 -23.67 0.31
CA ALA A 132 1.85 -23.64 0.11
C ALA A 132 1.06 -24.14 1.33
N GLN A 133 1.73 -24.58 2.40
CA GLN A 133 1.07 -25.02 3.62
C GLN A 133 0.65 -23.80 4.46
N PRO A 134 -0.53 -23.87 5.12
CA PRO A 134 -0.91 -22.84 6.07
C PRO A 134 0.14 -22.72 7.18
N LEU A 135 0.31 -21.52 7.72
CA LEU A 135 1.22 -21.28 8.84
C LEU A 135 0.86 -22.19 10.02
N PRO A 136 1.84 -22.63 10.84
CA PRO A 136 1.58 -23.50 11.99
C PRO A 136 0.46 -22.94 12.89
N GLY A 137 -0.58 -23.75 13.13
CA GLY A 137 -1.75 -23.36 13.93
C GLY A 137 -2.91 -22.72 13.15
N GLN A 138 -2.74 -22.44 11.86
CA GLN A 138 -3.80 -21.91 11.01
C GLN A 138 -4.63 -23.04 10.40
N LEU A 139 -5.85 -23.24 10.90
CA LEU A 139 -6.81 -24.18 10.32
C LEU A 139 -7.57 -23.49 9.18
N LEU A 140 -7.34 -23.94 7.94
CA LEU A 140 -8.12 -23.49 6.78
C LEU A 140 -9.24 -24.48 6.45
N PRO A 141 -10.42 -24.01 5.99
CA PRO A 141 -11.48 -24.87 5.49
C PRO A 141 -11.00 -25.77 4.35
N LYS A 142 -11.56 -26.98 4.24
CA LYS A 142 -11.19 -27.94 3.18
C LYS A 142 -11.45 -27.33 1.80
N LYS A 143 -10.41 -27.28 0.96
CA LYS A 143 -10.53 -26.89 -0.45
C LYS A 143 -11.30 -27.94 -1.25
N ALA A 144 -12.18 -27.52 -2.15
CA ALA A 144 -12.82 -28.40 -3.12
C ALA A 144 -11.79 -29.06 -4.05
N LYS A 145 -12.02 -30.31 -4.44
CA LYS A 145 -11.13 -31.02 -5.37
C LYS A 145 -11.29 -30.47 -6.79
N GLY A 146 -10.18 -30.19 -7.47
CA GLY A 146 -10.15 -29.71 -8.85
C GLY A 146 -9.54 -28.32 -9.01
N ALA A 147 -9.32 -27.92 -10.26
CA ALA A 147 -8.91 -26.56 -10.60
C ALA A 147 -10.09 -25.59 -10.38
N ARG A 148 -9.81 -24.39 -9.84
CA ARG A 148 -10.82 -23.33 -9.72
C ARG A 148 -11.19 -22.87 -11.13
N PRO A 149 -12.48 -22.71 -11.47
CA PRO A 149 -12.86 -22.09 -12.74
C PRO A 149 -12.28 -20.67 -12.83
N GLN A 150 -11.59 -20.38 -13.93
CA GLN A 150 -11.04 -19.06 -14.18
C GLN A 150 -12.03 -18.24 -15.04
N PHE A 151 -12.49 -17.11 -14.52
CA PHE A 151 -13.41 -16.18 -15.14
C PHE A 151 -12.71 -14.92 -15.69
N PHE A 152 -11.58 -14.51 -15.11
CA PHE A 152 -10.82 -13.34 -15.57
C PHE A 152 -9.50 -13.73 -16.23
N ALA A 153 -9.09 -12.96 -17.24
CA ALA A 153 -7.82 -13.21 -17.95
C ALA A 153 -6.59 -13.07 -17.04
N GLU A 154 -6.64 -12.13 -16.10
CA GLU A 154 -5.60 -11.90 -15.10
C GLU A 154 -5.98 -12.65 -13.80
N PRO A 155 -5.17 -13.62 -13.34
CA PRO A 155 -5.49 -14.43 -12.16
C PRO A 155 -5.64 -13.63 -10.85
N GLY A 156 -4.94 -12.50 -10.71
CA GLY A 156 -5.03 -11.62 -9.54
C GLY A 156 -6.42 -10.99 -9.36
N MET A 157 -7.14 -10.69 -10.45
CA MET A 157 -8.48 -10.12 -10.41
C MET A 157 -9.49 -11.04 -9.70
N GLU A 158 -9.38 -12.36 -9.85
CA GLU A 158 -10.24 -13.30 -9.12
C GLU A 158 -9.97 -13.28 -7.62
N ALA A 159 -8.69 -13.22 -7.24
CA ALA A 159 -8.29 -13.14 -5.85
C ALA A 159 -8.79 -11.82 -5.23
N LEU A 160 -8.70 -10.71 -5.97
CA LEU A 160 -9.17 -9.41 -5.54
C LEU A 160 -10.69 -9.39 -5.33
N VAL A 161 -11.47 -9.86 -6.32
CA VAL A 161 -12.94 -9.94 -6.20
C VAL A 161 -13.34 -10.84 -5.04
N SER A 162 -12.69 -12.01 -4.91
CA SER A 162 -12.93 -12.93 -3.80
C SER A 162 -12.64 -12.29 -2.45
N THR A 163 -11.57 -11.49 -2.36
CA THR A 163 -11.19 -10.77 -1.13
C THR A 163 -12.21 -9.66 -0.82
N MET A 164 -12.64 -8.88 -1.82
CA MET A 164 -13.64 -7.82 -1.64
C MET A 164 -14.99 -8.37 -1.16
N VAL A 165 -15.45 -9.49 -1.70
CA VAL A 165 -16.70 -10.14 -1.27
C VAL A 165 -16.61 -10.61 0.18
N THR A 166 -15.49 -11.24 0.56
CA THR A 166 -15.26 -11.65 1.95
C THR A 166 -15.22 -10.44 2.88
N LEU A 167 -14.45 -9.41 2.55
CA LEU A 167 -14.37 -8.18 3.37
C LEU A 167 -15.73 -7.50 3.52
N THR A 168 -16.52 -7.42 2.44
CA THR A 168 -17.87 -6.84 2.49
C THR A 168 -18.78 -7.63 3.42
N SER A 169 -18.67 -8.96 3.41
CA SER A 169 -19.44 -9.84 4.29
C SER A 169 -19.05 -9.64 5.75
N GLU A 170 -17.75 -9.57 6.06
CA GLU A 170 -17.26 -9.31 7.42
C GLU A 170 -17.67 -7.92 7.92
N VAL A 171 -17.62 -6.89 7.06
CA VAL A 171 -18.11 -5.54 7.39
C VAL A 171 -19.61 -5.54 7.69
N TRP A 172 -20.40 -6.33 6.95
CA TRP A 172 -21.83 -6.48 7.25
C TRP A 172 -22.06 -7.14 8.62
N VAL A 173 -21.33 -8.21 8.94
CA VAL A 173 -21.42 -8.87 10.26
C VAL A 173 -21.05 -7.90 11.38
N LEU A 174 -20.01 -7.08 11.19
CA LEU A 174 -19.65 -6.03 12.14
C LEU A 174 -20.77 -5.00 12.30
N ARG A 175 -21.40 -4.58 11.19
CA ARG A 175 -22.55 -3.67 11.21
C ARG A 175 -23.74 -4.27 11.98
N GLU A 176 -24.09 -5.53 11.72
CA GLU A 176 -25.17 -6.22 12.44
C GLU A 176 -24.88 -6.32 13.94
N ARG A 177 -23.63 -6.58 14.30
CA ARG A 177 -23.20 -6.58 15.70
C ARG A 177 -23.36 -5.20 16.34
N VAL A 178 -23.00 -4.11 15.64
CA VAL A 178 -23.20 -2.74 16.14
C VAL A 178 -24.69 -2.43 16.31
N MET A 179 -25.53 -2.74 15.32
CA MET A 179 -26.99 -2.57 15.42
C MET A 179 -27.58 -3.36 16.59
N THR A 180 -27.09 -4.57 16.82
CA THR A 180 -27.51 -5.40 17.97
C THR A 180 -27.07 -4.79 19.29
N LEU A 181 -25.85 -4.24 19.37
CA LEU A 181 -25.38 -3.55 20.56
C LEU A 181 -26.22 -2.30 20.87
N GLU A 182 -26.54 -1.50 19.86
CA GLU A 182 -27.42 -0.33 20.00
C GLU A 182 -28.81 -0.73 20.53
N GLN A 183 -29.42 -1.77 19.95
CA GLN A 183 -30.71 -2.28 20.41
C GLN A 183 -30.64 -2.77 21.87
N LEU A 184 -29.61 -3.54 22.22
CA LEU A 184 -29.44 -4.04 23.60
C LEU A 184 -29.24 -2.92 24.62
N LEU A 185 -28.55 -1.85 24.25
CA LEU A 185 -28.36 -0.68 25.11
C LEU A 185 -29.66 0.12 25.27
N ALA A 186 -30.45 0.25 24.20
CA ALA A 186 -31.76 0.89 24.25
C ALA A 186 -32.76 0.10 25.09
N ASP A 187 -32.82 -1.23 24.93
CA ASP A 187 -33.70 -2.12 25.72
C ASP A 187 -33.39 -2.03 27.21
N ARG A 188 -32.11 -1.87 27.56
CA ARG A 188 -31.64 -1.66 28.94
C ARG A 188 -31.76 -0.21 29.42
N ARG A 189 -32.27 0.70 28.58
CA ARG A 189 -32.41 2.15 28.86
C ARG A 189 -31.09 2.83 29.24
N VAL A 190 -29.97 2.35 28.68
CA VAL A 190 -28.65 2.99 28.84
C VAL A 190 -28.51 4.18 27.88
N VAL A 191 -29.06 4.03 26.67
CA VAL A 191 -29.16 5.07 25.65
C VAL A 191 -30.58 5.13 25.12
N GLU A 192 -31.00 6.25 24.53
CA GLU A 192 -32.27 6.33 23.81
C GLU A 192 -32.16 5.62 22.45
N GLY A 193 -33.28 5.08 21.95
CA GLY A 193 -33.32 4.53 20.59
C GLY A 193 -33.01 5.62 19.56
N GLY A 194 -32.10 5.33 18.61
CA GLY A 194 -31.64 6.33 17.64
C GLY A 194 -30.67 7.38 18.19
N ALA A 195 -30.18 7.21 19.43
CA ALA A 195 -29.21 8.13 20.02
C ALA A 195 -27.92 8.26 19.19
N VAL A 196 -27.49 7.19 18.51
CA VAL A 196 -26.32 7.22 17.63
C VAL A 196 -26.59 8.09 16.39
N ASP A 197 -27.76 7.97 15.76
CA ASP A 197 -28.14 8.76 14.59
C ASP A 197 -28.28 10.26 14.90
N GLY A 198 -28.71 10.57 16.13
CA GLY A 198 -28.82 11.95 16.63
C GLY A 198 -27.54 12.50 17.26
N PHE A 199 -26.47 11.69 17.37
CA PHE A 199 -25.27 12.08 18.09
C PHE A 199 -24.46 13.11 17.30
N THR A 200 -24.28 14.30 17.90
CA THR A 200 -23.44 15.36 17.36
C THR A 200 -22.10 15.39 18.08
N LEU A 201 -21.01 15.31 17.30
CA LEU A 201 -19.65 15.42 17.83
C LEU A 201 -19.36 16.84 18.32
N SER A 202 -18.55 16.95 19.37
CA SER A 202 -17.90 18.21 19.70
C SER A 202 -16.90 18.58 18.59
N ALA A 203 -16.53 19.86 18.50
CA ALA A 203 -15.54 20.30 17.51
C ALA A 203 -14.19 19.59 17.67
N GLU A 204 -13.77 19.35 18.92
CA GLU A 204 -12.53 18.65 19.28
C GLU A 204 -12.58 17.16 18.89
N ASP A 205 -13.70 16.48 19.15
CA ASP A 205 -13.86 15.07 18.79
C ASP A 205 -13.96 14.87 17.27
N ALA A 206 -14.55 15.84 16.56
CA ALA A 206 -14.64 15.82 15.10
C ALA A 206 -13.24 15.94 14.48
N GLU A 207 -12.43 16.90 14.93
CA GLU A 207 -11.04 17.06 14.46
C GLU A 207 -10.19 15.81 14.72
N THR A 208 -10.36 15.21 15.90
CA THR A 208 -9.67 13.95 16.25
C THR A 208 -10.08 12.82 15.30
N ARG A 209 -11.37 12.66 15.02
CA ARG A 209 -11.85 11.63 14.09
C ARG A 209 -11.40 11.86 12.66
N ASP A 210 -11.36 13.11 12.21
CA ASP A 210 -10.88 13.46 10.87
C ASP A 210 -9.38 13.15 10.73
N ALA A 211 -8.58 13.45 11.75
CA ALA A 211 -7.16 13.10 11.78
C ALA A 211 -6.94 11.57 11.77
N GLU A 212 -7.71 10.83 12.56
CA GLU A 212 -7.66 9.36 12.56
C GLU A 212 -8.10 8.77 11.22
N ALA A 213 -9.15 9.30 10.61
CA ALA A 213 -9.64 8.88 9.30
C ALA A 213 -8.59 9.15 8.21
N ALA A 214 -7.98 10.33 8.21
CA ALA A 214 -6.89 10.67 7.29
C ALA A 214 -5.70 9.72 7.46
N ALA A 215 -5.29 9.43 8.69
CA ALA A 215 -4.21 8.49 8.97
C ALA A 215 -4.56 7.06 8.53
N PHE A 216 -5.80 6.63 8.72
CA PHE A 216 -6.28 5.34 8.24
C PHE A 216 -6.25 5.25 6.71
N VAL A 217 -6.80 6.25 6.03
CA VAL A 217 -6.78 6.33 4.55
C VAL A 217 -5.35 6.32 4.03
N ALA A 218 -4.44 7.06 4.66
CA ALA A 218 -3.03 7.09 4.27
C ALA A 218 -2.37 5.70 4.37
N ARG A 219 -2.69 4.91 5.40
CA ARG A 219 -2.19 3.53 5.55
C ARG A 219 -2.75 2.60 4.48
N VAL A 220 -4.06 2.66 4.23
CA VAL A 220 -4.74 1.81 3.24
C VAL A 220 -4.26 2.12 1.82
N LEU A 221 -4.09 3.41 1.50
CA LEU A 221 -3.72 3.88 0.18
C LEU A 221 -2.21 4.08 0.01
N ARG A 222 -1.39 3.58 0.93
CA ARG A 222 0.07 3.76 0.91
C ARG A 222 0.70 3.44 -0.45
N VAL A 223 0.26 2.35 -1.07
CA VAL A 223 0.73 1.91 -2.40
C VAL A 223 0.52 2.97 -3.49
N PHE A 224 -0.58 3.73 -3.46
CA PHE A 224 -0.84 4.78 -4.44
C PHE A 224 0.04 6.01 -4.22
N TYR A 225 0.38 6.30 -2.95
CA TYR A 225 1.33 7.36 -2.63
C TYR A 225 2.74 6.99 -3.10
N GLU A 226 3.13 5.73 -2.96
CA GLU A 226 4.41 5.21 -3.46
C GLU A 226 4.47 5.30 -4.99
N TRP A 227 3.43 4.85 -5.70
CA TRP A 227 3.37 4.99 -7.16
C TRP A 227 3.46 6.45 -7.61
N ARG A 228 2.78 7.36 -6.89
CA ARG A 228 2.90 8.80 -7.17
C ARG A 228 4.33 9.28 -6.97
N GLU A 229 5.01 8.87 -5.89
CA GLU A 229 6.40 9.23 -5.63
C GLU A 229 7.35 8.70 -6.71
N GLU A 230 7.18 7.45 -7.14
CA GLU A 230 7.93 6.83 -8.24
C GLU A 230 7.76 7.63 -9.54
N ILE A 231 6.52 7.98 -9.90
CA ILE A 231 6.22 8.80 -11.08
C ILE A 231 6.88 10.17 -10.96
N VAL A 232 6.76 10.84 -9.81
CA VAL A 232 7.32 12.18 -9.59
C VAL A 232 8.85 12.17 -9.60
N ARG A 233 9.48 11.10 -9.12
CA ARG A 233 10.94 10.94 -9.13
C ARG A 233 11.48 10.32 -10.41
N GLU A 234 10.60 10.03 -11.38
CA GLU A 234 10.95 9.34 -12.63
C GLU A 234 11.72 8.02 -12.36
N GLU A 235 11.40 7.35 -11.25
CA GLU A 235 12.01 6.07 -10.91
C GLU A 235 11.55 5.01 -11.91
N THR A 236 12.52 4.33 -12.52
CA THR A 236 12.27 3.30 -13.52
C THR A 236 12.59 1.92 -12.94
N PRO A 237 12.01 0.85 -13.48
CA PRO A 237 12.42 -0.51 -13.13
C PRO A 237 13.94 -0.71 -13.25
N GLU A 238 14.57 -0.05 -14.23
CA GLU A 238 16.01 -0.04 -14.44
C GLU A 238 16.78 0.67 -13.31
N SER A 239 16.30 1.82 -12.83
CA SER A 239 16.93 2.52 -11.70
C SER A 239 16.83 1.71 -10.41
N TYR A 240 15.70 1.04 -10.17
CA TYR A 240 15.53 0.14 -9.03
C TYR A 240 16.53 -1.04 -9.08
N ARG A 241 16.70 -1.65 -10.26
CA ARG A 241 17.67 -2.74 -10.47
C ARG A 241 19.11 -2.28 -10.27
N GLU A 242 19.44 -1.03 -10.60
CA GLU A 242 20.76 -0.46 -10.36
C GLU A 242 21.03 -0.27 -8.87
N VAL A 243 20.04 0.20 -8.10
CA VAL A 243 20.15 0.31 -6.63
C VAL A 243 20.42 -1.05 -6.02
N ILE A 244 19.70 -2.09 -6.45
CA ILE A 244 19.93 -3.47 -6.01
C ILE A 244 21.36 -3.93 -6.38
N ARG A 245 21.78 -3.71 -7.63
CA ARG A 245 23.11 -4.10 -8.10
C ARG A 245 24.20 -3.43 -7.27
N ARG A 246 24.07 -2.15 -6.97
CA ARG A 246 24.99 -1.39 -6.12
C ARG A 246 25.03 -1.92 -4.69
N ALA A 247 23.87 -2.22 -4.10
CA ALA A 247 23.80 -2.79 -2.76
C ALA A 247 24.53 -4.14 -2.68
N PHE A 248 24.34 -5.02 -3.66
CA PHE A 248 25.07 -6.30 -3.72
C PHE A 248 26.56 -6.14 -4.00
N ALA A 249 26.97 -5.15 -4.78
CA ALA A 249 28.38 -4.85 -5.01
C ALA A 249 29.08 -4.39 -3.71
N GLN A 250 28.43 -3.54 -2.90
CA GLN A 250 28.97 -3.10 -1.61
C GLN A 250 29.12 -4.25 -0.60
N VAL A 251 28.13 -5.14 -0.54
CA VAL A 251 28.21 -6.34 0.32
C VAL A 251 29.31 -7.31 -0.13
N GLY A 252 29.70 -7.26 -1.41
CA GLY A 252 30.80 -8.06 -1.96
C GLY A 252 32.19 -7.48 -1.73
N GLU A 253 32.33 -6.18 -1.45
CA GLU A 253 33.63 -5.53 -1.17
C GLU A 253 34.00 -5.54 0.32
N ASP A 254 33.04 -5.78 1.22
CA ASP A 254 33.26 -5.89 2.67
C ASP A 254 33.59 -7.33 3.15
N LYS A 255 33.96 -8.23 2.23
CA LYS A 255 34.48 -9.58 2.51
C LYS A 255 35.90 -9.75 1.99
#